data_AF-A0A433EZ72-F1
#
_entry.id   AF-A0A433EZ72-F1
#
_cell.length_a   1.000
_cell.length_b   1.000
_cell.length_c   1.000
_cell.angle_alpha   90.00
_cell.angle_beta   90.00
_cell.angle_gamma   90.00
#
_symmetry.space_group_name_H-M   'P 1'
#
loop_
_entity.id
_entity.type
_entity.pdbx_description
1 polymer ?
#
loop_
_entity_poly.entity_id
_entity_poly.type
_entity_poly.pdbx_seq_one_letter_code
_entity_poly.pdbx_strand_id
1 'polypeptide(L)'
;MNVLDYKGYIGSIETCLHKKNLYGKILYINDLVTFSGDTVLELEAEFKSAVDDYLIICEELGAEPDKTFKGSLNVRLGNDLHRQVAYQSERMGIKINDFIKKACEEKLITRDVINLNVTHITRTSTTQDVVFGEEATFSYANKSISAKNVDYDSKDCH
;
A
#
# COMPACT_ATOMS: atom_id res chain seq x y z
N MET A 1 2.61 -1.70 -3.31
CA MET A 1 2.14 -1.16 -4.60
C MET A 1 3.19 -0.16 -5.04
N ASN A 2 3.73 -0.31 -6.25
CA ASN A 2 4.63 0.69 -6.81
C ASN A 2 3.76 1.73 -7.53
N VAL A 3 4.12 3.00 -7.39
CA VAL A 3 3.37 4.11 -7.95
C VAL A 3 4.34 5.09 -8.60
N LEU A 4 3.83 5.83 -9.59
CA LEU A 4 4.51 6.97 -10.19
C LEU A 4 3.95 8.26 -9.59
N ASP A 5 4.78 9.30 -9.50
CA ASP A 5 4.36 10.64 -9.06
C ASP A 5 4.84 11.69 -10.07
N TYR A 6 3.94 12.57 -10.49
CA TYR A 6 4.27 13.71 -11.33
C TYR A 6 3.23 14.82 -11.19
N LYS A 7 3.68 16.06 -10.95
CA LYS A 7 2.81 17.25 -10.74
C LYS A 7 1.71 17.04 -9.67
N GLY A 8 1.97 16.18 -8.69
CA GLY A 8 1.00 15.82 -7.63
C GLY A 8 -0.02 14.76 -8.05
N TYR A 9 0.02 14.27 -9.28
CA TYR A 9 -0.77 13.12 -9.72
C TYR A 9 -0.01 11.83 -9.44
N ILE A 10 -0.77 10.77 -9.09
CA ILE A 10 -0.21 9.46 -8.77
C ILE A 10 -0.66 8.47 -9.84
N GLY A 11 0.27 7.72 -10.44
CA GLY A 11 -0.03 6.66 -11.41
C GLY A 11 0.10 5.27 -10.78
N SER A 12 -0.80 4.34 -11.11
CA SER A 12 -0.58 2.91 -10.79
C SER A 12 0.44 2.29 -11.74
N ILE A 13 1.11 1.23 -11.27
CA ILE A 13 1.97 0.39 -12.11
C ILE A 13 1.47 -1.04 -12.01
N GLU A 14 1.04 -1.59 -13.14
CA GLU A 14 0.49 -2.94 -13.29
C GLU A 14 1.19 -3.65 -14.45
N THR A 15 1.28 -4.97 -14.36
CA THR A 15 1.94 -5.80 -15.38
C THR A 15 0.90 -6.60 -16.16
N CYS A 16 0.93 -6.52 -17.49
CA CYS A 16 0.10 -7.36 -18.34
C CYS A 16 0.93 -8.55 -18.82
N LEU A 17 0.67 -9.73 -18.27
CA LEU A 17 1.39 -10.95 -18.65
C LEU A 17 1.07 -11.41 -20.08
N HIS A 18 -0.15 -11.13 -20.57
CA HIS A 18 -0.58 -11.52 -21.92
C HIS A 18 0.10 -10.69 -23.01
N LYS A 19 0.11 -9.35 -22.85
CA LYS A 19 0.73 -8.42 -23.80
C LYS A 19 2.22 -8.21 -23.54
N LYS A 20 2.76 -8.75 -22.44
CA LYS A 20 4.15 -8.58 -21.97
C LYS A 20 4.57 -7.11 -21.84
N ASN A 21 3.64 -6.25 -21.43
CA ASN A 21 3.88 -4.83 -21.24
C ASN A 21 3.43 -4.36 -19.85
N LEU A 22 3.80 -3.14 -19.51
CA LEU A 22 3.36 -2.43 -18.32
C LEU A 22 2.20 -1.51 -18.68
N TYR A 23 1.28 -1.34 -17.73
CA TYR A 23 0.18 -0.40 -17.86
C TYR A 23 -0.12 0.26 -16.53
N GLY A 24 -0.81 1.37 -16.58
CA GLY A 24 -1.18 2.15 -15.41
C GLY A 24 -2.31 3.09 -15.71
N LYS A 25 -2.87 3.66 -14.65
CA LYS A 25 -3.85 4.74 -14.73
C LYS A 25 -3.54 5.82 -13.70
N ILE A 26 -3.94 7.04 -14.01
CA ILE A 26 -3.89 8.12 -13.03
C ILE A 26 -4.92 7.81 -11.93
N LEU A 27 -4.45 7.83 -10.70
CA LEU A 27 -5.23 7.57 -9.49
C LEU A 27 -5.78 8.88 -8.93
N TYR A 28 -6.90 8.78 -8.23
CA TYR A 28 -7.53 9.86 -7.48
C TYR A 28 -8.04 11.04 -8.32
N ILE A 29 -8.33 10.79 -9.60
CA ILE A 29 -9.11 11.65 -10.49
C ILE A 29 -10.43 10.95 -10.86
N ASN A 30 -11.46 11.70 -11.28
CA ASN A 30 -12.72 11.11 -11.73
C ASN A 30 -12.64 10.58 -13.16
N ASP A 31 -11.77 11.19 -13.99
CA ASP A 31 -11.54 10.79 -15.37
C ASP A 31 -10.72 9.50 -15.44
N LEU A 32 -10.98 8.68 -16.46
CA LEU A 32 -10.17 7.50 -16.73
C LEU A 32 -9.05 7.88 -17.70
N VAL A 33 -7.84 8.08 -17.16
CA VAL A 33 -6.63 8.33 -17.95
C VAL A 33 -5.68 7.16 -17.75
N THR A 34 -5.42 6.41 -18.82
CA THR A 34 -4.53 5.23 -18.84
C THR A 34 -3.26 5.51 -19.64
N PHE A 35 -2.19 4.78 -19.31
CA PHE A 35 -0.90 4.85 -19.99
C PHE A 35 -0.25 3.46 -20.00
N SER A 36 0.64 3.19 -20.95
CA SER A 36 1.30 1.89 -21.08
C SER A 36 2.68 2.02 -21.71
N GLY A 37 3.59 1.13 -21.36
CA GLY A 37 4.93 1.08 -21.94
C GLY A 37 5.52 -0.33 -21.86
N ASP A 38 6.48 -0.65 -22.73
CA ASP A 38 7.12 -1.96 -22.73
C ASP A 38 8.26 -2.02 -21.71
N THR A 39 8.80 -0.85 -21.34
CA THR A 39 9.78 -0.68 -20.27
C THR A 39 9.29 0.26 -19.18
N VAL A 40 9.93 0.22 -18.00
CA VAL A 40 9.65 1.17 -16.92
C VAL A 40 9.90 2.62 -17.35
N LEU A 41 10.95 2.86 -18.15
CA LEU A 41 11.29 4.19 -18.65
C LEU A 41 10.23 4.74 -19.60
N GLU A 42 9.71 3.90 -20.50
CA GLU A 42 8.60 4.27 -21.38
C GLU A 42 7.33 4.52 -20.58
N LEU A 43 7.02 3.65 -19.61
CA LEU A 43 5.85 3.82 -18.75
C LEU A 43 5.91 5.16 -17.98
N GLU A 44 7.07 5.54 -17.46
CA GLU A 44 7.27 6.83 -16.80
C GLU A 44 7.09 8.02 -17.74
N ALA A 45 7.57 7.92 -18.97
CA ALA A 45 7.41 8.96 -19.98
C ALA A 45 5.94 9.11 -20.40
N GLU A 46 5.27 7.99 -20.68
CA GLU A 46 3.86 7.93 -21.04
C GLU A 46 2.97 8.43 -19.91
N PHE A 47 3.29 8.12 -18.65
CA PHE A 47 2.60 8.69 -17.50
C PHE A 47 2.68 10.21 -17.45
N LYS A 48 3.88 10.79 -17.66
CA LYS A 48 4.06 12.25 -17.68
C LYS A 48 3.29 12.90 -18.82
N SER A 49 3.33 12.30 -20.01
CA SER A 49 2.55 12.77 -21.17
C SER A 49 1.05 12.73 -20.85
N ALA A 50 0.56 11.62 -20.32
CA ALA A 50 -0.85 11.46 -19.97
C ALA A 50 -1.33 12.48 -18.94
N VAL A 51 -0.49 12.84 -17.95
CA VAL A 51 -0.78 13.91 -16.99
C VAL A 51 -0.81 15.28 -17.67
N ASP A 52 0.15 15.57 -18.55
CA ASP A 52 0.21 16.85 -19.26
C ASP A 52 -0.97 17.02 -20.22
N ASP A 53 -1.31 15.98 -20.97
CA ASP A 53 -2.46 15.93 -21.88
C ASP A 53 -3.77 16.10 -21.10
N TYR A 54 -3.89 15.44 -19.94
CA TYR A 54 -5.05 15.61 -19.05
C TYR A 54 -5.24 17.08 -18.64
N LEU A 55 -4.16 17.74 -18.22
CA LEU A 55 -4.20 19.14 -17.79
C LEU A 55 -4.57 20.08 -18.95
N ILE A 56 -4.03 19.84 -20.16
CA ILE A 56 -4.34 20.61 -21.36
C ILE A 56 -5.82 20.45 -21.72
N ILE A 57 -6.33 19.22 -21.74
CA ILE A 57 -7.75 18.95 -22.05
C ILE A 57 -8.66 19.65 -21.03
N CYS A 58 -8.33 19.62 -19.74
CA CYS A 58 -9.09 20.35 -18.72
C CYS A 58 -9.12 21.86 -19.00
N GLU A 59 -7.98 22.45 -19.37
CA GLU A 59 -7.88 23.87 -19.73
C GLU A 59 -8.73 24.20 -20.97
N GLU A 60 -8.64 23.40 -22.03
CA GLU A 60 -9.41 23.58 -23.27
C GLU A 60 -10.92 23.47 -23.05
N LEU A 61 -11.35 22.58 -22.15
CA LEU A 61 -12.76 22.40 -21.80
C LEU A 61 -13.26 23.43 -20.77
N GLY A 62 -12.39 24.29 -20.24
CA GLY A 62 -12.71 25.22 -19.15
C GLY A 62 -13.11 24.49 -17.86
N ALA A 63 -12.68 23.24 -17.69
CA ALA A 63 -12.92 22.43 -16.52
C ALA A 63 -11.76 22.58 -15.52
N GLU A 64 -12.07 22.60 -14.22
CA GLU A 64 -11.01 22.52 -13.22
C GLU A 64 -10.46 21.09 -13.18
N PRO A 65 -9.15 20.88 -13.40
CA PRO A 65 -8.56 19.55 -13.31
C PRO A 65 -8.74 19.00 -11.89
N ASP A 66 -8.99 17.69 -11.80
CA ASP A 66 -9.17 17.05 -10.52
C ASP A 66 -7.87 17.08 -9.72
N LYS A 67 -7.81 18.03 -8.78
CA LYS A 67 -6.74 18.03 -7.78
C LYS A 67 -6.85 16.77 -6.94
N THR A 68 -5.81 15.95 -7.00
CA THR A 68 -5.59 14.87 -6.05
C THR A 68 -5.53 15.46 -4.63
N PHE A 69 -6.17 14.78 -3.67
CA PHE A 69 -6.07 15.08 -2.23
C PHE A 69 -6.51 16.50 -1.80
N LYS A 70 -7.78 16.87 -2.05
CA LYS A 70 -8.39 18.15 -1.57
C LYS A 70 -8.50 18.29 -0.04
N GLY A 71 -7.95 17.36 0.74
CA GLY A 71 -8.01 17.32 2.22
C GLY A 71 -9.37 16.97 2.81
N SER A 72 -10.44 16.94 2.01
CA SER A 72 -11.78 16.50 2.42
C SER A 72 -12.00 15.03 2.08
N LEU A 73 -12.51 14.26 3.03
CA LEU A 73 -12.82 12.85 2.88
C LEU A 73 -14.24 12.57 3.36
N ASN A 74 -15.09 12.04 2.49
CA ASN A 74 -16.43 11.60 2.86
C ASN A 74 -16.41 10.11 3.21
N VAL A 75 -16.54 9.77 4.50
CA VAL A 75 -16.49 8.38 4.99
C VAL A 75 -17.84 7.96 5.56
N ARG A 76 -18.35 6.82 5.11
CA ARG A 76 -19.52 6.17 5.70
C ARG A 76 -19.08 5.19 6.78
N LEU A 77 -19.14 5.61 8.04
CA LEU A 77 -18.69 4.82 9.20
C LEU A 77 -19.70 3.75 9.66
N GLY A 78 -20.99 3.89 9.29
CA GLY A 78 -22.07 3.10 9.89
C GLY A 78 -22.44 3.58 11.30
N ASN A 79 -23.61 3.18 11.79
CA ASN A 79 -24.21 3.74 13.00
C ASN A 79 -23.37 3.45 14.26
N ASP A 80 -22.98 2.20 14.47
CA ASP A 80 -22.28 1.78 15.69
C ASP A 80 -20.91 2.44 15.84
N LEU A 81 -20.12 2.46 14.76
CA LEU A 81 -18.80 3.09 14.77
C LEU A 81 -18.92 4.60 14.91
N HIS A 82 -19.87 5.24 14.20
CA HIS A 82 -20.13 6.67 14.37
C HIS A 82 -20.50 7.01 15.81
N ARG A 83 -21.35 6.21 16.47
CA ARG A 83 -21.70 6.38 17.89
C ARG A 83 -20.47 6.31 18.79
N GLN A 84 -19.61 5.31 18.57
CA GLN A 84 -18.38 5.15 19.36
C GLN A 84 -17.42 6.33 19.16
N VAL A 85 -17.21 6.75 17.91
CA VAL A 85 -16.35 7.90 17.58
C VAL A 85 -16.90 9.18 18.23
N ALA A 86 -18.20 9.46 18.11
CA ALA A 86 -18.82 10.63 18.71
C ALA A 86 -18.67 10.64 20.25
N TYR A 87 -18.93 9.50 20.89
CA TYR A 87 -18.78 9.37 22.35
C TYR A 87 -17.32 9.58 22.81
N GLN A 88 -16.35 9.00 22.12
CA GLN A 88 -14.94 9.17 22.50
C GLN A 88 -14.43 10.58 22.22
N SER A 89 -14.87 11.20 21.12
CA SER A 89 -14.53 12.58 20.77
C SER A 89 -14.97 13.54 21.88
N GLU A 90 -16.19 13.38 22.38
CA GLU A 90 -16.73 14.17 23.50
C GLU A 90 -15.91 14.00 24.77
N ARG A 91 -15.59 12.75 25.14
CA ARG A 91 -14.76 12.45 26.33
C ARG A 91 -13.36 13.07 26.26
N MET A 92 -12.83 13.23 25.06
CA MET A 92 -11.51 13.81 24.80
C MET A 92 -11.56 15.33 24.59
N GLY A 93 -12.76 15.93 24.52
CA GLY A 93 -12.93 17.36 24.24
C GLY A 93 -12.50 17.78 22.83
N ILE A 94 -12.56 16.88 21.86
CA ILE A 94 -12.18 17.14 20.45
C ILE A 94 -13.36 16.90 19.51
N LYS A 95 -13.29 17.45 18.29
CA LYS A 95 -14.33 17.19 17.28
C LYS A 95 -14.16 15.80 16.67
N ILE A 96 -15.24 15.26 16.14
CA ILE A 96 -15.25 13.95 15.43
C ILE A 96 -14.20 13.91 14.31
N ASN A 97 -14.10 14.96 13.51
CA ASN A 97 -13.11 15.01 12.44
C ASN A 97 -11.66 15.01 12.97
N ASP A 98 -11.41 15.64 14.12
CA ASP A 98 -10.08 15.64 14.76
C ASP A 98 -9.74 14.25 15.32
N PHE A 99 -10.74 13.56 15.89
CA PHE A 99 -10.58 12.17 16.33
C PHE A 99 -10.23 11.25 15.16
N ILE A 100 -10.96 11.35 14.04
CA ILE A 100 -10.69 10.57 12.83
C ILE A 100 -9.31 10.90 12.26
N LYS A 101 -8.94 12.19 12.20
CA LYS A 101 -7.62 12.62 11.75
C LYS A 101 -6.49 12.00 12.57
N LYS A 102 -6.59 12.03 13.90
CA LYS A 102 -5.61 11.39 14.79
C LYS A 102 -5.51 9.88 14.55
N ALA A 103 -6.64 9.19 14.38
CA ALA A 103 -6.63 7.77 14.07
C ALA A 103 -5.92 7.47 12.74
N CYS A 104 -6.07 8.33 11.72
CA CYS A 104 -5.32 8.23 10.48
C CYS A 104 -3.82 8.47 10.69
N GLU A 105 -3.44 9.51 11.44
CA GLU A 105 -2.04 9.80 11.77
C GLU A 105 -1.38 8.62 12.51
N GLU A 106 -2.03 8.07 13.53
CA GLU A 106 -1.57 6.89 14.28
C GLU A 106 -1.35 5.66 13.39
N LYS A 107 -2.22 5.49 12.38
CA LYS A 107 -2.11 4.35 11.46
C LYS A 107 -0.99 4.51 10.43
N LEU A 108 -0.64 5.75 10.08
CA LEU A 108 0.42 6.08 9.13
C LEU A 108 1.81 6.15 9.77
N ILE A 109 1.90 6.31 11.09
CA ILE A 109 3.16 6.15 11.81
C ILE A 109 3.60 4.68 11.65
N THR A 110 4.61 4.48 10.81
CA THR A 110 5.25 3.18 10.64
C THR A 110 5.91 2.84 11.97
N ARG A 111 5.54 1.69 12.57
CA ARG A 111 6.23 1.20 13.77
C ARG A 111 7.61 0.73 13.32
N ASP A 112 8.59 1.62 13.35
CA ASP A 112 9.99 1.22 13.28
C ASP A 112 10.25 0.20 14.38
N VAL A 113 10.82 -0.93 13.99
CA VAL A 113 11.08 -2.07 14.86
C VAL A 113 11.98 -1.59 16.01
N ILE A 114 11.46 -1.55 17.22
CA ILE A 114 12.29 -1.30 18.40
C ILE A 114 13.15 -2.57 18.58
N ASN A 115 14.41 -2.52 18.14
CA ASN A 115 15.39 -3.55 18.48
C ASN A 115 15.66 -3.46 19.99
N LEU A 116 14.88 -4.21 20.77
CA LEU A 116 15.11 -4.37 22.19
C LEU A 116 16.29 -5.35 22.36
N ASN A 117 17.51 -4.83 22.50
CA ASN A 117 18.66 -5.64 22.89
C ASN A 117 18.51 -6.06 24.35
N VAL A 118 17.85 -7.19 24.58
CA VAL A 118 17.81 -7.82 25.90
C VAL A 118 19.16 -8.49 26.15
N THR A 119 20.04 -7.82 26.88
CA THR A 119 21.27 -8.44 27.37
C THR A 119 20.89 -9.45 28.44
N HIS A 120 20.91 -10.74 28.09
CA HIS A 120 20.80 -11.81 29.08
C HIS A 120 22.03 -11.76 29.99
N ILE A 121 21.88 -11.25 31.21
CA ILE A 121 22.89 -11.38 32.27
C ILE A 121 22.74 -12.77 32.86
N THR A 122 23.51 -13.73 32.35
CA THR A 122 23.55 -15.08 32.93
C THR A 122 24.41 -15.03 34.19
N ARG A 123 23.75 -15.16 35.35
CA ARG A 123 24.41 -15.28 36.65
C ARG A 123 25.04 -16.67 36.72
N THR A 124 26.35 -16.77 36.50
CA THR A 124 27.09 -18.04 36.65
C THR A 124 27.17 -18.42 38.12
N SER A 125 26.42 -19.43 38.52
CA SER A 125 26.73 -20.24 39.70
C SER A 125 27.35 -21.56 39.22
N THR A 126 28.64 -21.72 39.52
CA THR A 126 29.40 -22.96 39.70
C THR A 126 28.49 -24.08 40.27
N THR A 127 28.44 -25.34 39.82
CA THR A 127 29.50 -26.33 39.59
C THR A 127 28.98 -27.52 38.76
N GLN A 128 29.94 -28.22 38.14
CA GLN A 128 30.01 -29.67 37.87
C GLN A 128 29.49 -30.23 36.53
N ASP A 129 30.47 -30.84 35.84
CA ASP A 129 30.44 -31.50 34.55
C ASP A 129 29.53 -32.73 34.50
N VAL A 130 28.74 -32.83 33.42
CA VAL A 130 28.31 -34.13 32.86
C VAL A 130 28.40 -34.05 31.33
N VAL A 131 29.32 -34.84 30.79
CA VAL A 131 29.52 -35.10 29.36
C VAL A 131 28.42 -36.06 28.88
N PHE A 132 27.73 -35.75 27.78
CA PHE A 132 27.15 -36.74 26.86
C PHE A 132 26.99 -36.14 25.47
N GLY A 133 27.27 -36.96 24.45
CA GLY A 133 27.47 -36.59 23.07
C GLY A 133 26.27 -36.76 22.15
N GLU A 134 26.61 -36.80 20.86
CA GLU A 134 25.82 -37.13 19.66
C GLU A 134 25.13 -35.97 18.92
N GLU A 135 25.41 -35.96 17.61
CA GLU A 135 24.93 -35.04 16.59
C GLU A 135 23.40 -35.11 16.43
N ALA A 136 22.78 -33.98 16.11
CA ALA A 136 21.46 -33.97 15.52
C ALA A 136 21.40 -32.98 14.35
N THR A 137 21.50 -33.53 13.14
CA THR A 137 21.01 -32.92 11.91
C THR A 137 19.49 -32.77 11.98
N PHE A 138 18.96 -31.58 11.66
CA PHE A 138 17.52 -31.42 11.39
C PHE A 138 17.30 -31.12 9.92
N SER A 139 16.72 -32.09 9.23
CA SER A 139 16.19 -31.94 7.88
C SER A 139 14.69 -31.62 7.98
N TYR A 140 14.21 -30.72 7.12
CA TYR A 140 12.79 -30.62 6.81
C TYR A 140 12.58 -31.14 5.39
N ALA A 141 11.93 -32.29 5.29
CA ALA A 141 11.39 -32.82 4.05
C ALA A 141 9.86 -32.78 4.09
N ASN A 142 9.30 -32.63 2.89
CA ASN A 142 7.90 -32.74 2.48
C ASN A 142 7.14 -31.41 2.48
N LYS A 143 6.41 -31.04 1.42
CA LYS A 143 5.83 -31.87 0.35
C LYS A 143 5.49 -30.97 -0.83
N SER A 144 5.82 -31.42 -2.03
CA SER A 144 5.32 -30.87 -3.29
C SER A 144 3.80 -30.85 -3.29
N ILE A 145 3.22 -29.69 -3.62
CA ILE A 145 1.82 -29.56 -4.00
C ILE A 145 1.82 -29.04 -5.43
N SER A 146 1.45 -29.93 -6.36
CA SER A 146 1.02 -29.58 -7.69
C SER A 146 -0.42 -29.06 -7.59
N ALA A 147 -0.64 -27.80 -7.97
CA ALA A 147 -1.97 -27.25 -8.17
C ALA A 147 -2.08 -26.82 -9.64
N LYS A 148 -3.19 -27.26 -10.23
CA LYS A 148 -3.54 -27.32 -11.65
C LYS A 148 -3.57 -25.93 -12.31
N ASN A 149 -3.34 -25.94 -13.63
CA ASN A 149 -3.59 -24.83 -14.53
C ASN A 149 -4.90 -24.13 -14.19
N VAL A 150 -4.82 -22.84 -13.88
CA VAL A 150 -5.98 -21.95 -13.88
C VAL A 150 -6.04 -21.38 -15.28
N ASP A 151 -7.07 -21.77 -16.02
CA ASP A 151 -7.47 -21.09 -17.24
C ASP A 151 -7.71 -19.62 -16.90
N TYR A 152 -6.81 -18.75 -17.39
CA TYR A 152 -6.92 -17.32 -17.24
C TYR A 152 -7.96 -16.84 -18.26
N ASP A 153 -9.21 -16.68 -17.80
CA ASP A 153 -10.27 -16.13 -18.61
C ASP A 153 -9.90 -14.68 -18.96
N SER A 154 -9.54 -14.52 -20.22
CA SER A 154 -9.21 -13.30 -20.91
C SER A 154 -10.42 -12.38 -20.94
N LYS A 155 -10.50 -11.43 -20.00
CA LYS A 155 -11.31 -10.23 -20.17
C LYS A 155 -10.51 -8.99 -19.82
N ASP A 156 -9.98 -8.45 -20.90
CA ASP A 156 -9.78 -7.04 -21.18
C ASP A 156 -8.86 -6.25 -20.25
N CYS A 157 -7.63 -6.11 -20.74
CA CYS A 157 -6.81 -4.93 -20.46
C CYS A 157 -7.58 -3.70 -20.98
N HIS A 158 -8.23 -2.96 -20.09
CA HIS A 158 -8.82 -1.65 -20.35
C HIS A 158 -7.87 -0.55 -19.90
#